data_AF-A0A136LWN1-F1
#
_entry.id   AF-A0A136LWN1-F1
#
_cell.length_a   1.000
_cell.length_b   1.000
_cell.length_c   1.000
_cell.angle_alpha   90.00
_cell.angle_beta   90.00
_cell.angle_gamma   90.00
#
_symmetry.space_group_name_H-M   'P 1'
#
loop_
_entity.id
_entity.type
_entity.pdbx_description
1 polymer ?
#
loop_
_entity_poly.entity_id
_entity_poly.type
_entity_poly.pdbx_seq_one_letter_code
_entity_poly.pdbx_strand_id
1 'polypeptide(L)'
;MPDETVNRILPAESRLPQEAFTLPRVSTLATPTLVTLDIAETITEEQAAILDLSDIGWDPYPDEAVPAFMTRYQNATGRSLMDTMTCLPDSLDMRLGGTSFMTVTHLGKMNPEINDVRCYAPIGSANGHTQPLVDAVNSHYRRLSSGVDKLTIVPTLHEGRLSPVIFTFTLPGKERKMVLLEGCKQDGVNPGEIAVPEGAAQIVDSYELMRPDSPYGEAIMQTLRQQPDTLTVVGLGSTRVIPQATEHILRFADAANNLAISGNREEIVLLQETLGTDSVTGIFDRLGTRFILETNGQQGAQLHLAHTGGVLTFEYQLPDTEIYRGDNTNAGDVFLAATLNGLLSLNGSGIDAAADILPRASRYTYDFLRTRGT
;
A
#
# COMPACT_ATOMS: atom_id res chain seq x y z
N MET A 1 34.07 12.20 -17.85
CA MET A 1 34.26 10.82 -18.32
C MET A 1 32.97 10.09 -17.96
N PRO A 2 32.29 9.43 -18.90
CA PRO A 2 31.05 8.72 -18.59
C PRO A 2 31.42 7.37 -17.96
N ASP A 3 30.94 7.14 -16.74
CA ASP A 3 31.05 5.86 -16.04
C ASP A 3 30.10 4.85 -16.69
N GLU A 4 30.66 3.71 -17.07
CA GLU A 4 29.94 2.57 -17.64
C GLU A 4 29.03 1.96 -16.58
N THR A 5 27.74 1.88 -16.90
CA THR A 5 26.76 1.07 -16.17
C THR A 5 27.18 -0.39 -16.29
N VAL A 6 27.83 -0.93 -15.25
CA VAL A 6 28.22 -2.34 -15.21
C VAL A 6 26.98 -3.19 -14.97
N ASN A 7 26.32 -3.63 -16.04
CA ASN A 7 25.47 -4.80 -16.01
C ASN A 7 26.37 -6.02 -15.80
N ARG A 8 26.49 -6.52 -14.57
CA ARG A 8 27.06 -7.85 -14.33
C ARG A 8 26.07 -8.90 -14.82
N ILE A 9 26.14 -9.20 -16.11
CA ILE A 9 25.60 -10.44 -16.67
C ILE A 9 26.60 -11.54 -16.32
N LEU A 10 26.14 -12.56 -15.59
CA LEU A 10 26.93 -13.76 -15.29
C LEU A 10 27.47 -14.38 -16.59
N PRO A 11 28.66 -15.03 -16.56
CA PRO A 11 29.31 -15.56 -17.76
C PRO A 11 28.41 -16.52 -18.55
N ALA A 12 28.54 -16.44 -19.88
CA ALA A 12 27.68 -17.07 -20.90
C ALA A 12 27.74 -18.61 -20.98
N GLU A 13 28.18 -19.31 -19.93
CA GLU A 13 28.33 -20.78 -19.89
C GLU A 13 27.58 -21.39 -18.70
N SER A 14 26.33 -20.98 -18.52
CA SER A 14 25.29 -21.84 -17.96
C SER A 14 23.95 -21.33 -18.50
N ARG A 15 23.56 -21.72 -19.71
CA ARG A 15 22.15 -21.58 -20.10
C ARG A 15 21.40 -22.59 -19.24
N LEU A 16 21.00 -22.16 -18.04
CA LEU A 16 19.98 -22.83 -17.26
C LEU A 16 18.81 -23.09 -18.23
N PRO A 17 18.14 -24.26 -18.17
CA PRO A 17 16.91 -24.44 -18.92
C PRO A 17 16.02 -23.21 -18.66
N GLN A 18 15.51 -22.58 -19.74
CA GLN A 18 14.62 -21.44 -19.66
C GLN A 18 13.30 -21.90 -19.05
N GLU A 19 13.27 -22.12 -17.74
CA GLU A 19 12.03 -22.40 -17.04
C GLU A 19 11.23 -21.12 -16.96
N ALA A 20 9.94 -21.25 -17.24
CA ALA A 20 9.01 -20.14 -17.15
C ALA A 20 8.70 -19.89 -15.67
N PHE A 21 8.91 -18.65 -15.22
CA PHE A 21 8.27 -18.18 -14.00
C PHE A 21 6.77 -17.99 -14.30
N THR A 22 5.91 -18.54 -13.45
CA THR A 22 4.46 -18.42 -13.62
C THR A 22 3.78 -17.94 -12.35
N LEU A 23 2.88 -16.96 -12.52
CA LEU A 23 1.90 -16.54 -11.53
C LEU A 23 0.49 -16.90 -12.03
N PRO A 24 -0.50 -17.03 -11.13
CA PRO A 24 -1.89 -17.13 -11.53
C PRO A 24 -2.26 -16.01 -12.49
N ARG A 25 -3.11 -16.31 -13.48
CA ARG A 25 -3.63 -15.27 -14.36
C ARG A 25 -4.58 -14.39 -13.56
N VAL A 26 -4.32 -13.09 -13.54
CA VAL A 26 -5.11 -12.11 -12.79
C VAL A 26 -5.89 -11.24 -13.76
N SER A 27 -7.23 -11.30 -13.71
CA SER A 27 -8.11 -10.39 -14.44
C SER A 27 -8.89 -9.43 -13.53
N THR A 28 -8.91 -9.71 -12.22
CA THR A 28 -9.58 -8.90 -11.20
C THR A 28 -8.66 -8.71 -10.01
N LEU A 29 -8.66 -7.50 -9.44
CA LEU A 29 -8.09 -7.22 -8.13
C LEU A 29 -9.26 -7.05 -7.15
N ALA A 30 -9.26 -7.76 -6.03
CA ALA A 30 -10.35 -7.70 -5.08
C ALA A 30 -9.81 -7.80 -3.64
N THR A 31 -9.60 -6.66 -2.99
CA THR A 31 -8.92 -6.63 -1.70
C THR A 31 -9.72 -5.92 -0.60
N PRO A 32 -9.82 -6.48 0.62
CA PRO A 32 -10.20 -5.71 1.79
C PRO A 32 -9.08 -4.73 2.13
N THR A 33 -9.39 -3.44 2.18
CA THR A 33 -8.37 -2.42 2.42
C THR A 33 -8.91 -1.19 3.12
N LEU A 34 -8.04 -0.57 3.90
CA LEU A 34 -8.21 0.79 4.38
C LEU A 34 -8.06 1.78 3.22
N VAL A 35 -9.16 2.45 2.89
CA VAL A 35 -9.15 3.63 2.00
C VAL A 35 -9.27 4.87 2.89
N THR A 36 -8.34 5.80 2.78
CA THR A 36 -8.35 7.08 3.53
C THR A 36 -8.73 8.24 2.63
N LEU A 37 -9.33 9.28 3.21
CA LEU A 37 -9.33 10.61 2.60
C LEU A 37 -8.10 11.37 3.10
N ASP A 38 -7.15 11.61 2.21
CA ASP A 38 -5.94 12.35 2.52
C ASP A 38 -6.13 13.83 2.16
N ILE A 39 -5.76 14.71 3.09
CA ILE A 39 -5.89 16.16 2.97
C ILE A 39 -4.53 16.77 3.28
N ALA A 40 -3.93 17.46 2.31
CA ALA A 40 -2.69 18.19 2.54
C ALA A 40 -2.94 19.67 2.82
N GLU A 41 -2.31 20.22 3.86
CA GLU A 41 -2.38 21.64 4.23
C GLU A 41 -0.98 22.17 4.57
N THR A 42 -0.69 23.41 4.17
CA THR A 42 0.53 24.11 4.61
C THR A 42 0.21 24.95 5.83
N ILE A 43 0.97 24.78 6.91
CA ILE A 43 0.75 25.49 8.19
C ILE A 43 2.03 26.16 8.69
N THR A 44 1.87 27.12 9.60
CA THR A 44 2.99 27.76 10.30
C THR A 44 3.40 26.97 11.56
N GLU A 45 4.54 27.30 12.14
CA GLU A 45 4.99 26.70 13.41
C GLU A 45 4.04 27.01 14.58
N GLU A 46 3.49 28.24 14.61
CA GLU A 46 2.50 28.63 15.62
C GLU A 46 1.23 27.78 15.51
N GLN A 47 0.76 27.55 14.29
CA GLN A 47 -0.41 26.68 14.04
C GLN A 47 -0.13 25.23 14.45
N ALA A 48 1.06 24.71 14.12
CA ALA A 48 1.48 23.37 14.53
C ALA A 48 1.51 23.21 16.06
N ALA A 49 1.95 24.25 16.79
CA ALA A 49 1.95 24.26 18.25
C ALA A 49 0.51 24.27 18.83
N ILE A 50 -0.42 25.00 18.21
CA ILE A 50 -1.84 25.00 18.64
C ILE A 50 -2.52 23.65 18.33
N LEU A 51 -2.15 23.02 17.22
CA LEU A 51 -2.64 21.69 16.82
C LEU A 51 -2.10 20.57 17.73
N ASP A 52 -1.04 20.84 18.50
CA ASP A 52 -0.36 19.87 19.37
C ASP A 52 0.17 18.67 18.58
N LEU A 53 0.82 18.94 17.43
CA LEU A 53 1.36 17.90 16.56
C LEU A 53 2.66 17.33 17.14
N SER A 54 2.77 16.00 17.21
CA SER A 54 3.94 15.37 17.83
C SER A 54 5.22 15.58 17.03
N ASP A 55 6.35 15.49 17.74
CA ASP A 55 7.68 15.50 17.11
C ASP A 55 7.89 14.29 16.18
N ILE A 56 7.19 13.17 16.45
CA ILE A 56 7.29 11.91 15.70
C ILE A 56 6.51 11.97 14.37
N GLY A 57 5.67 13.00 14.17
CA GLY A 57 5.08 13.31 12.87
C GLY A 57 3.94 12.38 12.44
N TRP A 58 3.45 11.50 13.32
CA TRP A 58 2.27 10.66 13.05
C TRP A 58 1.46 10.43 14.34
N ASP A 59 0.26 11.02 14.40
CA ASP A 59 -0.62 10.95 15.55
C ASP A 59 -1.98 10.30 15.21
N PRO A 60 -2.30 9.12 15.76
CA PRO A 60 -3.62 8.52 15.62
C PRO A 60 -4.61 9.13 16.61
N TYR A 61 -5.81 9.44 16.12
CA TYR A 61 -6.92 9.98 16.88
C TYR A 61 -8.13 9.04 16.78
N PRO A 62 -8.53 8.39 17.89
CA PRO A 62 -9.75 7.62 17.92
C PRO A 62 -10.97 8.56 17.85
N ASP A 63 -12.15 7.99 17.55
CA ASP A 63 -13.39 8.75 17.33
C ASP A 63 -13.74 9.71 18.48
N GLU A 64 -13.55 9.27 19.73
CA GLU A 64 -13.83 10.08 20.92
C GLU A 64 -12.94 11.33 21.05
N ALA A 65 -11.77 11.33 20.39
CA ALA A 65 -10.84 12.45 20.41
C ALA A 65 -11.06 13.43 19.23
N VAL A 66 -11.89 13.07 18.24
CA VAL A 66 -12.18 13.90 17.06
C VAL A 66 -12.77 15.27 17.44
N PRO A 67 -13.74 15.40 18.38
CA PRO A 67 -14.27 16.71 18.75
C PRO A 67 -13.21 17.67 19.32
N ALA A 68 -12.26 17.14 20.10
CA ALA A 68 -11.15 17.92 20.64
C ALA A 68 -10.19 18.37 19.53
N PHE A 69 -9.89 17.48 18.57
CA PHE A 69 -9.11 17.83 17.39
C PHE A 69 -9.79 18.92 16.55
N MET A 70 -11.10 18.82 16.28
CA MET A 70 -11.86 19.84 15.55
C MET A 70 -11.75 21.22 16.21
N THR A 71 -11.78 21.27 17.55
CA THR A 71 -11.62 22.51 18.31
C THR A 71 -10.21 23.09 18.16
N ARG A 72 -9.16 22.26 18.27
CA ARG A 72 -7.78 22.69 18.04
C ARG A 72 -7.57 23.19 16.61
N TYR A 73 -8.12 22.47 15.63
CA TYR A 73 -8.06 22.86 14.22
C TYR A 73 -8.68 24.23 13.97
N GLN A 74 -9.87 24.48 14.55
CA GLN A 74 -10.53 25.79 14.48
C GLN A 74 -9.70 26.89 15.13
N ASN A 75 -9.09 26.63 16.27
CA ASN A 75 -8.26 27.61 16.97
C ASN A 75 -6.95 27.91 16.22
N ALA A 76 -6.35 26.91 15.57
CA ALA A 76 -5.10 27.07 14.83
C ALA A 76 -5.30 27.75 13.48
N THR A 77 -6.31 27.33 12.72
CA THR A 77 -6.49 27.78 11.33
C THR A 77 -7.50 28.92 11.19
N GLY A 78 -8.26 29.22 12.24
CA GLY A 78 -9.39 30.15 12.18
C GLY A 78 -10.60 29.63 11.40
N ARG A 79 -10.58 28.36 10.93
CA ARG A 79 -11.63 27.73 10.12
C ARG A 79 -12.12 26.43 10.74
N SER A 80 -13.41 26.13 10.61
CA SER A 80 -13.92 24.88 11.17
C SER A 80 -13.52 23.72 10.25
N LEU A 81 -13.28 22.54 10.83
CA LEU A 81 -13.04 21.34 10.03
C LEU A 81 -14.19 21.09 9.04
N MET A 82 -15.41 21.39 9.46
CA MET A 82 -16.61 21.29 8.63
C MET A 82 -16.55 22.21 7.41
N ASP A 83 -16.14 23.46 7.57
CA ASP A 83 -16.04 24.41 6.47
C ASP A 83 -14.92 24.02 5.50
N THR A 84 -13.78 23.56 6.02
CA THR A 84 -12.67 23.01 5.23
C THR A 84 -13.16 21.85 4.35
N MET A 85 -14.00 20.97 4.90
CA MET A 85 -14.53 19.78 4.22
C MET A 85 -15.71 20.05 3.27
N THR A 86 -16.29 21.26 3.24
CA THR A 86 -17.51 21.53 2.44
C THR A 86 -17.35 22.70 1.47
N CYS A 87 -16.55 23.71 1.82
CA CYS A 87 -16.55 25.00 1.13
C CYS A 87 -15.26 25.28 0.34
N LEU A 88 -14.21 24.45 0.47
CA LEU A 88 -12.91 24.67 -0.16
C LEU A 88 -12.33 23.45 -0.95
N PRO A 89 -13.12 22.68 -1.74
CA PRO A 89 -12.59 21.49 -2.43
C PRO A 89 -11.48 21.80 -3.44
N ASP A 90 -11.55 22.97 -4.10
CA ASP A 90 -10.65 23.31 -5.21
C ASP A 90 -9.32 23.93 -4.74
N SER A 91 -9.21 24.28 -3.46
CA SER A 91 -8.00 24.88 -2.87
C SER A 91 -7.20 23.93 -1.97
N LEU A 92 -7.72 22.72 -1.71
CA LEU A 92 -7.07 21.71 -0.90
C LEU A 92 -6.75 20.49 -1.77
N ASP A 93 -5.51 20.00 -1.70
CA ASP A 93 -5.11 18.73 -2.33
C ASP A 93 -5.75 17.59 -1.53
N MET A 94 -6.98 17.25 -1.91
CA MET A 94 -7.76 16.13 -1.37
C MET A 94 -7.70 14.95 -2.32
N ARG A 95 -7.33 13.78 -1.81
CA ARG A 95 -7.24 12.54 -2.60
C ARG A 95 -7.63 11.32 -1.76
N LEU A 96 -7.86 10.22 -2.45
CA LEU A 96 -7.96 8.92 -1.79
C LEU A 96 -6.56 8.35 -1.59
N GLY A 97 -6.31 7.85 -0.39
CA GLY A 97 -5.06 7.20 0.02
C GLY A 97 -5.29 5.79 0.54
N GLY A 98 -4.23 5.23 1.11
CA GLY A 98 -4.14 3.85 1.59
C GLY A 98 -3.18 3.01 0.74
N THR A 99 -2.25 2.30 1.38
CA THR A 99 -1.16 1.56 0.71
C THR A 99 -1.69 0.52 -0.29
N SER A 100 -2.54 -0.40 0.19
CA SER A 100 -3.10 -1.46 -0.64
C SER A 100 -4.02 -0.88 -1.72
N PHE A 101 -4.84 0.12 -1.38
CA PHE A 101 -5.68 0.88 -2.32
C PHE A 101 -4.87 1.51 -3.47
N MET A 102 -3.77 2.18 -3.15
CA MET A 102 -2.90 2.82 -4.14
C MET A 102 -2.24 1.78 -5.04
N THR A 103 -1.76 0.68 -4.46
CA THR A 103 -1.14 -0.41 -5.22
C THR A 103 -2.11 -1.01 -6.23
N VAL A 104 -3.32 -1.41 -5.80
CA VAL A 104 -4.30 -2.04 -6.72
C VAL A 104 -4.81 -1.07 -7.78
N THR A 105 -4.99 0.20 -7.43
CA THR A 105 -5.44 1.23 -8.38
C THR A 105 -4.41 1.47 -9.47
N HIS A 106 -3.12 1.58 -9.12
CA HIS A 106 -2.07 1.76 -10.11
C HIS A 106 -1.86 0.50 -10.97
N LEU A 107 -1.96 -0.69 -10.38
CA LEU A 107 -1.86 -1.93 -11.12
C LEU A 107 -3.00 -2.08 -12.15
N GLY A 108 -4.25 -1.79 -11.78
CA GLY A 108 -5.40 -1.84 -12.71
C GLY A 108 -5.33 -0.82 -13.84
N LYS A 109 -4.68 0.33 -13.60
CA LYS A 109 -4.38 1.33 -14.65
C LYS A 109 -3.31 0.85 -15.63
N MET A 110 -2.26 0.19 -15.13
CA MET A 110 -1.13 -0.27 -15.95
C MET A 110 -1.44 -1.53 -16.75
N ASN A 111 -2.18 -2.47 -16.16
CA ASN A 111 -2.40 -3.78 -16.74
C ASN A 111 -3.72 -3.84 -17.52
N PRO A 112 -3.71 -3.99 -18.86
CA PRO A 112 -4.93 -4.06 -19.65
C PRO A 112 -5.72 -5.37 -19.45
N GLU A 113 -5.09 -6.45 -18.95
CA GLU A 113 -5.80 -7.70 -18.63
C GLU A 113 -6.64 -7.59 -17.36
N ILE A 114 -6.31 -6.65 -16.47
CA ILE A 114 -7.11 -6.35 -15.29
C ILE A 114 -8.25 -5.44 -15.72
N ASN A 115 -9.48 -5.96 -15.64
CA ASN A 115 -10.68 -5.27 -16.09
C ASN A 115 -11.58 -4.79 -14.95
N ASP A 116 -11.31 -5.22 -13.71
CA ASP A 116 -12.09 -4.88 -12.53
C ASP A 116 -11.17 -4.77 -11.30
N VAL A 117 -11.30 -3.69 -10.54
CA VAL A 117 -10.59 -3.44 -9.28
C VAL A 117 -11.61 -3.15 -8.19
N ARG A 118 -11.72 -4.04 -7.21
CA ARG A 118 -12.63 -3.91 -6.06
C ARG A 118 -11.86 -3.68 -4.78
N CYS A 119 -12.14 -2.58 -4.12
CA CYS A 119 -11.64 -2.30 -2.78
C CYS A 119 -12.81 -2.38 -1.80
N TYR A 120 -12.79 -3.39 -0.92
CA TYR A 120 -13.76 -3.49 0.17
C TYR A 120 -13.24 -2.61 1.30
N ALA A 121 -13.95 -1.53 1.61
CA ALA A 121 -13.45 -0.50 2.50
C ALA A 121 -14.44 -0.21 3.63
N PRO A 122 -13.97 -0.05 4.88
CA PRO A 122 -14.81 0.41 5.96
C PRO A 122 -15.21 1.87 5.70
N ILE A 123 -16.51 2.11 5.58
CA ILE A 123 -17.07 3.44 5.38
C ILE A 123 -17.96 3.77 6.58
N GLY A 124 -17.63 4.86 7.25
CA GLY A 124 -18.42 5.41 8.33
C GLY A 124 -19.80 5.79 7.81
N SER A 125 -20.83 5.44 8.55
CA SER A 125 -22.20 5.85 8.28
C SER A 125 -22.71 6.65 9.45
N ALA A 126 -23.49 7.68 9.14
CA ALA A 126 -23.71 8.74 10.06
C ALA A 126 -24.74 8.39 11.14
N ASN A 127 -24.50 8.84 12.38
CA ASN A 127 -25.52 8.93 13.42
C ASN A 127 -25.30 10.19 14.27
N GLY A 128 -26.39 10.77 14.79
CA GLY A 128 -26.31 11.85 15.79
C GLY A 128 -25.55 13.12 15.37
N HIS A 129 -24.67 13.62 16.23
CA HIS A 129 -24.05 14.95 16.12
C HIS A 129 -22.84 15.05 15.17
N THR A 130 -22.22 13.93 14.80
CA THR A 130 -21.11 13.88 13.83
C THR A 130 -21.60 13.76 12.38
N GLN A 131 -22.91 13.66 12.18
CA GLN A 131 -23.58 13.49 10.89
C GLN A 131 -23.06 14.42 9.78
N PRO A 132 -22.94 15.75 9.98
CA PRO A 132 -22.47 16.63 8.92
C PRO A 132 -21.05 16.29 8.43
N LEU A 133 -20.15 15.91 9.35
CA LEU A 133 -18.76 15.58 9.02
C LEU A 133 -18.68 14.28 8.23
N VAL A 134 -19.43 13.26 8.68
CA VAL A 134 -19.51 11.97 8.00
C VAL A 134 -20.05 12.14 6.58
N ASP A 135 -21.12 12.93 6.41
CA ASP A 135 -21.70 13.19 5.09
C ASP A 135 -20.72 13.92 4.16
N ALA A 136 -19.98 14.91 4.68
CA ALA A 136 -18.97 15.64 3.92
C ALA A 136 -17.83 14.71 3.46
N VAL A 137 -17.25 13.93 4.38
CA VAL A 137 -16.19 12.96 4.06
C VAL A 137 -16.69 11.96 3.01
N ASN A 138 -17.85 11.35 3.24
CA ASN A 138 -18.41 10.36 2.31
C ASN A 138 -18.76 10.94 0.93
N SER A 139 -19.13 12.22 0.88
CA SER A 139 -19.30 12.95 -0.39
C SER A 139 -17.98 13.02 -1.17
N HIS A 140 -16.88 13.38 -0.50
CA HIS A 140 -15.54 13.39 -1.11
C HIS A 140 -15.10 12.00 -1.57
N TYR A 141 -15.32 10.96 -0.77
CA TYR A 141 -15.01 9.58 -1.15
C TYR A 141 -15.69 9.19 -2.46
N ARG A 142 -17.01 9.39 -2.57
CA ARG A 142 -17.78 9.05 -3.77
C ARG A 142 -17.34 9.86 -4.99
N ARG A 143 -17.08 11.15 -4.81
CA ARG A 143 -16.63 12.02 -5.90
C ARG A 143 -15.28 11.57 -6.43
N LEU A 144 -14.30 11.35 -5.55
CA LEU A 144 -12.94 10.98 -5.92
C LEU A 144 -12.86 9.56 -6.51
N SER A 145 -13.66 8.61 -6.00
CA SER A 145 -13.68 7.25 -6.53
C SER A 145 -14.33 7.16 -7.91
N SER A 146 -15.36 7.98 -8.19
CA SER A 146 -16.06 7.98 -9.48
C SER A 146 -15.17 8.39 -10.68
N GLY A 147 -14.02 9.03 -10.42
CA GLY A 147 -13.07 9.45 -11.44
C GLY A 147 -11.98 8.43 -11.78
N VAL A 148 -11.97 7.26 -11.13
CA VAL A 148 -10.93 6.24 -11.33
C VAL A 148 -11.47 5.09 -12.18
N ASP A 149 -10.89 4.92 -13.37
CA ASP A 149 -11.28 3.84 -14.28
C ASP A 149 -11.10 2.44 -13.66
N LYS A 150 -12.05 1.55 -13.94
CA LYS A 150 -12.15 0.15 -13.43
C LYS A 150 -12.25 -0.02 -11.90
N LEU A 151 -12.22 1.06 -11.12
CA LEU A 151 -12.28 1.00 -9.67
C LEU A 151 -13.73 0.97 -9.17
N THR A 152 -14.02 0.02 -8.29
CA THR A 152 -15.22 -0.02 -7.46
C THR A 152 -14.80 -0.05 -5.99
N ILE A 153 -15.20 0.95 -5.22
CA ILE A 153 -15.13 0.89 -3.75
C ILE A 153 -16.43 0.27 -3.25
N VAL A 154 -16.33 -0.92 -2.65
CA VAL A 154 -17.46 -1.62 -2.04
C VAL A 154 -17.49 -1.28 -0.54
N PRO A 155 -18.45 -0.46 -0.08
CA PRO A 155 -18.46 -0.01 1.31
C PRO A 155 -18.91 -1.13 2.25
N THR A 156 -18.19 -1.30 3.37
CA THR A 156 -18.70 -1.96 4.58
C THR A 156 -19.11 -0.90 5.58
N LEU A 157 -20.42 -0.77 5.82
CA LEU A 157 -20.97 0.38 6.54
C LEU A 157 -20.87 0.19 8.06
N HIS A 158 -20.30 1.19 8.74
CA HIS A 158 -20.16 1.20 10.19
C HIS A 158 -20.98 2.34 10.80
N GLU A 159 -22.01 2.01 11.57
CA GLU A 159 -22.92 3.01 12.15
C GLU A 159 -22.25 3.88 13.22
N GLY A 160 -22.41 5.19 13.10
CA GLY A 160 -21.88 6.18 14.03
C GLY A 160 -20.40 6.44 13.95
N ARG A 161 -19.74 5.92 12.91
CA ARG A 161 -18.31 6.04 12.69
C ARG A 161 -18.00 7.08 11.63
N LEU A 162 -16.83 7.68 11.73
CA LEU A 162 -16.23 8.48 10.66
C LEU A 162 -15.51 7.55 9.67
N SER A 163 -15.53 7.85 8.38
CA SER A 163 -14.62 7.21 7.43
C SER A 163 -13.19 7.72 7.66
N PRO A 164 -12.14 6.88 7.58
CA PRO A 164 -10.78 7.28 7.97
C PRO A 164 -10.25 8.51 7.21
N VAL A 165 -9.68 9.50 7.91
CA VAL A 165 -9.15 10.73 7.29
C VAL A 165 -7.71 10.97 7.74
N ILE A 166 -6.82 11.26 6.81
CA ILE A 166 -5.44 11.67 7.09
C ILE A 166 -5.28 13.16 6.78
N PHE A 167 -4.80 13.93 7.74
CA PHE A 167 -4.29 15.28 7.51
C PHE A 167 -2.77 15.25 7.44
N THR A 168 -2.22 15.74 6.33
CA THR A 168 -0.78 15.95 6.15
C THR A 168 -0.47 17.44 6.22
N PHE A 169 0.17 17.86 7.30
CA PHE A 169 0.60 19.22 7.52
C PHE A 169 2.04 19.41 7.07
N THR A 170 2.24 20.33 6.12
CA THR A 170 3.56 20.70 5.62
C THR A 170 4.01 22.01 6.26
N LEU A 171 5.18 21.98 6.90
CA LEU A 171 5.84 23.18 7.42
C LEU A 171 7.04 23.50 6.53
N PRO A 172 7.21 24.74 6.04
CA PRO A 172 8.35 25.11 5.20
C PRO A 172 9.69 24.77 5.86
N GLY A 173 10.52 23.97 5.17
CA GLY A 173 11.85 23.57 5.65
C GLY A 173 11.87 22.55 6.79
N LYS A 174 10.72 21.97 7.16
CA LYS A 174 10.61 20.96 8.22
C LYS A 174 9.96 19.67 7.70
N GLU A 175 10.12 18.61 8.49
CA GLU A 175 9.44 17.34 8.24
C GLU A 175 7.92 17.50 8.34
N ARG A 176 7.19 16.71 7.53
CA ARG A 176 5.73 16.71 7.51
C ARG A 176 5.19 16.12 8.82
N LYS A 177 4.04 16.63 9.25
CA LYS A 177 3.31 16.15 10.43
C LYS A 177 1.97 15.59 9.98
N MET A 178 1.65 14.37 10.40
CA MET A 178 0.47 13.66 9.94
C MET A 178 -0.45 13.32 11.11
N VAL A 179 -1.75 13.51 10.90
CA VAL A 179 -2.80 13.16 11.85
C VAL A 179 -3.75 12.19 11.17
N LEU A 180 -4.00 11.04 11.80
CA LEU A 180 -5.00 10.08 11.35
C LEU A 180 -6.23 10.17 12.25
N LEU A 181 -7.36 10.61 11.71
CA LEU A 181 -8.67 10.40 12.32
C LEU A 181 -9.07 8.95 12.01
N GLU A 182 -8.97 8.07 12.99
CA GLU A 182 -9.03 6.62 12.77
C GLU A 182 -10.38 6.17 12.22
N GLY A 183 -11.49 6.74 12.72
CA GLY A 183 -12.81 6.36 12.22
C GLY A 183 -13.11 4.87 12.42
N CYS A 184 -13.80 4.29 11.44
CA CYS A 184 -14.06 2.85 11.35
C CYS A 184 -12.85 2.00 10.93
N LYS A 185 -11.61 2.53 10.92
CA LYS A 185 -10.40 1.77 10.56
C LYS A 185 -10.26 0.48 11.39
N GLN A 186 -10.52 0.58 12.69
CA GLN A 186 -10.39 -0.54 13.63
C GLN A 186 -11.57 -1.51 13.55
N ASP A 187 -12.73 -1.08 13.04
CA ASP A 187 -13.87 -1.97 12.81
C ASP A 187 -13.64 -2.80 11.53
N GLY A 188 -12.98 -2.20 10.52
CA GLY A 188 -12.46 -2.89 9.34
C GLY A 188 -13.52 -3.51 8.44
N VAL A 189 -13.18 -4.61 7.77
CA VAL A 189 -14.05 -5.25 6.78
C VAL A 189 -14.49 -6.60 7.33
N ASN A 190 -15.79 -6.81 7.51
CA ASN A 190 -16.25 -8.09 8.03
C ASN A 190 -16.06 -9.19 6.97
N PRO A 191 -15.53 -10.38 7.33
CA PRO A 191 -15.28 -11.46 6.37
C PRO A 191 -16.52 -11.88 5.55
N GLY A 192 -17.72 -11.78 6.13
CA GLY A 192 -18.98 -12.09 5.46
C GLY A 192 -19.45 -11.06 4.43
N GLU A 193 -18.83 -9.88 4.37
CA GLU A 193 -19.22 -8.77 3.49
C GLU A 193 -18.38 -8.73 2.19
N ILE A 194 -17.45 -9.67 2.03
CA ILE A 194 -16.51 -9.70 0.91
C ILE A 194 -16.88 -10.83 -0.04
N ALA A 195 -17.01 -10.50 -1.32
CA ALA A 195 -17.26 -11.46 -2.38
C ALA A 195 -16.08 -11.44 -3.38
N VAL A 196 -14.98 -12.11 -3.04
CA VAL A 196 -13.80 -12.20 -3.91
C VAL A 196 -14.11 -13.11 -5.11
N PRO A 197 -14.09 -12.57 -6.35
CA PRO A 197 -14.29 -13.39 -7.54
C PRO A 197 -13.17 -14.43 -7.71
N GLU A 198 -13.51 -15.58 -8.27
CA GLU A 198 -12.52 -16.63 -8.59
C GLU A 198 -11.42 -16.08 -9.51
N GLY A 199 -10.16 -16.37 -9.18
CA GLY A 199 -9.00 -15.91 -9.94
C GLY A 199 -8.64 -14.43 -9.71
N ALA A 200 -9.23 -13.77 -8.71
CA ALA A 200 -8.79 -12.45 -8.28
C ALA A 200 -7.44 -12.53 -7.53
N ALA A 201 -6.70 -11.42 -7.53
CA ALA A 201 -5.57 -11.24 -6.63
C ALA A 201 -5.92 -10.28 -5.48
N GLN A 202 -5.25 -10.47 -4.35
CA GLN A 202 -5.41 -9.66 -3.14
C GLN A 202 -4.07 -9.00 -2.78
N ILE A 203 -4.15 -7.75 -2.31
CA ILE A 203 -2.98 -6.99 -1.81
C ILE A 203 -3.35 -6.43 -0.45
N VAL A 204 -2.54 -6.71 0.56
CA VAL A 204 -2.77 -6.28 1.93
C VAL A 204 -1.51 -5.68 2.52
N ASP A 205 -1.66 -4.66 3.35
CA ASP A 205 -0.58 -4.02 4.07
C ASP A 205 -0.51 -4.57 5.50
N SER A 206 0.69 -4.74 6.05
CA SER A 206 0.89 -5.26 7.41
C SER A 206 0.23 -4.38 8.48
N TYR A 207 0.02 -3.09 8.21
CA TYR A 207 -0.70 -2.18 9.09
C TYR A 207 -2.18 -2.54 9.19
N GLU A 208 -2.74 -3.10 8.12
CA GLU A 208 -4.09 -3.70 8.12
C GLU A 208 -4.10 -5.02 8.92
N LEU A 209 -2.95 -5.62 9.21
CA LEU A 209 -2.78 -6.89 9.94
C LEU A 209 -2.23 -6.71 11.36
N MET A 210 -2.13 -5.48 11.87
CA MET A 210 -1.44 -5.16 13.13
C MET A 210 -2.05 -5.80 14.41
N ARG A 211 -3.24 -6.40 14.31
CA ARG A 211 -3.93 -7.09 15.42
C ARG A 211 -4.08 -8.60 15.12
N PRO A 212 -3.92 -9.47 16.12
CA PRO A 212 -4.12 -10.92 15.94
C PRO A 212 -5.49 -11.29 15.35
N ASP A 213 -6.53 -10.54 15.73
CA ASP A 213 -7.91 -10.69 15.27
C ASP A 213 -8.29 -9.66 14.18
N SER A 214 -7.31 -9.18 13.41
CA SER A 214 -7.57 -8.17 12.38
C SER A 214 -8.71 -8.60 11.44
N PRO A 215 -9.78 -7.79 11.30
CA PRO A 215 -10.89 -8.10 10.40
C PRO A 215 -10.42 -8.22 8.93
N TYR A 216 -9.41 -7.44 8.52
CA TYR A 216 -8.80 -7.55 7.19
C TYR A 216 -8.06 -8.88 7.01
N GLY A 217 -7.34 -9.33 8.04
CA GLY A 217 -6.65 -10.62 8.03
C GLY A 217 -7.63 -11.80 7.96
N GLU A 218 -8.69 -11.76 8.77
CA GLU A 218 -9.74 -12.79 8.76
C GLU A 218 -10.50 -12.85 7.43
N ALA A 219 -10.74 -11.68 6.82
CA ALA A 219 -11.33 -11.56 5.50
C ALA A 219 -10.50 -12.26 4.41
N ILE A 220 -9.19 -12.04 4.42
CA ILE A 220 -8.26 -12.72 3.50
C ILE A 220 -8.22 -14.21 3.79
N MET A 221 -8.14 -14.62 5.06
CA MET A 221 -8.18 -16.04 5.44
C MET A 221 -9.45 -16.75 4.97
N GLN A 222 -10.61 -16.09 5.06
CA GLN A 222 -11.86 -16.67 4.55
C GLN A 222 -11.78 -16.90 3.03
N THR A 223 -11.20 -15.96 2.30
CA THR A 223 -10.97 -16.09 0.85
C THR A 223 -10.04 -17.27 0.57
N LEU A 224 -8.88 -17.33 1.22
CA LEU A 224 -7.88 -18.38 1.01
C LEU A 224 -8.39 -19.78 1.34
N ARG A 225 -9.25 -19.93 2.36
CA ARG A 225 -9.89 -21.23 2.68
C ARG A 225 -10.78 -21.75 1.54
N GLN A 226 -11.34 -20.85 0.74
CA GLN A 226 -12.23 -21.20 -0.38
C GLN A 226 -11.47 -21.24 -1.71
N GLN A 227 -10.42 -20.44 -1.83
CA GLN A 227 -9.68 -20.19 -3.06
C GLN A 227 -8.16 -20.13 -2.74
N PRO A 228 -7.52 -21.27 -2.42
CA PRO A 228 -6.11 -21.30 -2.00
C PRO A 228 -5.13 -20.86 -3.10
N ASP A 229 -5.55 -20.90 -4.37
CA ASP A 229 -4.72 -20.46 -5.51
C ASP A 229 -4.72 -18.94 -5.73
N THR A 230 -5.47 -18.17 -4.94
CA THR A 230 -5.48 -16.70 -4.97
C THR A 230 -4.05 -16.16 -4.78
N LEU A 231 -3.60 -15.29 -5.68
CA LEU A 231 -2.36 -14.55 -5.48
C LEU A 231 -2.56 -13.51 -4.39
N THR A 232 -1.88 -13.68 -3.26
CA THR A 232 -1.94 -12.76 -2.12
C THR A 232 -0.57 -12.10 -1.93
N VAL A 233 -0.53 -10.78 -2.04
CA VAL A 233 0.68 -9.99 -1.84
C VAL A 233 0.58 -9.23 -0.52
N VAL A 234 1.53 -9.44 0.38
CA VAL A 234 1.63 -8.70 1.65
C VAL A 234 2.71 -7.64 1.53
N GLY A 235 2.31 -6.37 1.60
CA GLY A 235 3.20 -5.23 1.81
C GLY A 235 3.55 -5.09 3.29
N LEU A 236 4.85 -5.01 3.63
CA LEU A 236 5.28 -4.94 5.01
C LEU A 236 5.13 -3.56 5.64
N GLY A 237 5.07 -2.47 4.87
CA GLY A 237 4.47 -1.16 5.17
C GLY A 237 4.99 -0.33 6.36
N SER A 238 5.48 -0.96 7.43
CA SER A 238 5.98 -0.33 8.64
C SER A 238 6.64 -1.38 9.55
N THR A 239 7.90 -1.14 9.93
CA THR A 239 8.64 -1.96 10.91
C THR A 239 7.94 -2.10 12.27
N ARG A 240 7.06 -1.16 12.64
CA ARG A 240 6.36 -1.17 13.94
C ARG A 240 5.37 -2.31 14.13
N VAL A 241 4.88 -2.90 13.03
CA VAL A 241 3.76 -3.86 13.06
C VAL A 241 4.12 -5.23 12.49
N ILE A 242 5.33 -5.38 11.93
CA ILE A 242 5.78 -6.65 11.33
C ILE A 242 5.71 -7.82 12.32
N PRO A 243 6.17 -7.69 13.58
CA PRO A 243 6.08 -8.80 14.53
C PRO A 243 4.64 -9.31 14.73
N GLN A 244 3.67 -8.40 14.82
CA GLN A 244 2.26 -8.72 14.99
C GLN A 244 1.65 -9.27 13.69
N ALA A 245 1.94 -8.63 12.56
CA ALA A 245 1.44 -9.03 11.24
C ALA A 245 1.97 -10.41 10.81
N THR A 246 3.13 -10.83 11.32
CA THR A 246 3.75 -12.13 11.00
C THR A 246 2.84 -13.31 11.38
N GLU A 247 2.00 -13.19 12.41
CA GLU A 247 1.02 -14.23 12.75
C GLU A 247 0.03 -14.47 11.59
N HIS A 248 -0.49 -13.41 10.99
CA HIS A 248 -1.35 -13.51 9.80
C HIS A 248 -0.57 -14.00 8.58
N ILE A 249 0.65 -13.53 8.38
CA ILE A 249 1.50 -13.95 7.24
C ILE A 249 1.75 -15.46 7.28
N LEU A 250 2.03 -16.03 8.46
CA LEU A 250 2.19 -17.48 8.63
C LEU A 250 0.88 -18.23 8.33
N ARG A 251 -0.26 -17.72 8.82
CA ARG A 251 -1.57 -18.30 8.51
C ARG A 251 -1.91 -18.24 7.02
N PHE A 252 -1.52 -17.16 6.33
CA PHE A 252 -1.66 -17.04 4.88
C PHE A 252 -0.76 -18.05 4.17
N ALA A 253 0.50 -18.20 4.60
CA ALA A 253 1.43 -19.18 4.03
C ALA A 253 0.90 -20.62 4.13
N ASP A 254 0.27 -20.98 5.25
CA ASP A 254 -0.34 -22.30 5.44
C ASP A 254 -1.58 -22.54 4.55
N ALA A 255 -2.26 -21.48 4.12
CA ALA A 255 -3.52 -21.55 3.39
C ALA A 255 -3.42 -21.22 1.89
N ALA A 256 -2.40 -20.47 1.48
CA ALA A 256 -2.22 -19.98 0.12
C ALA A 256 -1.15 -20.76 -0.64
N ASN A 257 -1.43 -21.06 -1.91
CA ASN A 257 -0.42 -21.59 -2.84
C ASN A 257 0.42 -20.49 -3.49
N ASN A 258 -0.04 -19.23 -3.42
CA ASN A 258 0.55 -18.09 -4.11
C ASN A 258 0.69 -16.87 -3.18
N LEU A 259 1.50 -16.99 -2.12
CA LEU A 259 1.87 -15.86 -1.27
C LEU A 259 3.05 -15.08 -1.89
N ALA A 260 3.08 -13.76 -1.72
CA ALA A 260 4.21 -12.91 -2.08
C ALA A 260 4.43 -11.83 -1.02
N ILE A 261 5.68 -11.38 -0.84
CA ILE A 261 6.04 -10.35 0.13
C ILE A 261 6.67 -9.14 -0.58
N SER A 262 6.39 -7.94 -0.09
CA SER A 262 7.07 -6.72 -0.51
C SER A 262 7.38 -5.87 0.71
N GLY A 263 8.58 -5.32 0.80
CA GLY A 263 8.96 -4.43 1.90
C GLY A 263 10.21 -3.65 1.57
N ASN A 264 10.55 -2.67 2.41
CA ASN A 264 11.89 -2.10 2.40
C ASN A 264 12.89 -3.05 3.08
N ARG A 265 14.19 -2.80 2.90
CA ARG A 265 15.27 -3.63 3.46
C ARG A 265 15.15 -3.84 4.97
N GLU A 266 14.84 -2.80 5.73
CA GLU A 266 14.71 -2.89 7.20
C GLU A 266 13.51 -3.78 7.59
N GLU A 267 12.41 -3.67 6.83
CA GLU A 267 11.22 -4.50 7.01
C GLU A 267 11.49 -5.98 6.67
N ILE A 268 12.19 -6.26 5.57
CA ILE A 268 12.57 -7.62 5.19
C ILE A 268 13.49 -8.24 6.24
N VAL A 269 14.47 -7.49 6.75
CA VAL A 269 15.35 -7.96 7.84
C VAL A 269 14.55 -8.25 9.11
N LEU A 270 13.63 -7.36 9.50
CA LEU A 270 12.79 -7.59 10.68
C LEU A 270 11.88 -8.81 10.52
N LEU A 271 11.37 -9.07 9.30
CA LEU A 271 10.62 -10.29 9.00
C LEU A 271 11.51 -11.54 9.14
N GLN A 272 12.76 -11.50 8.66
CA GLN A 272 13.73 -12.61 8.84
C GLN A 272 13.93 -12.93 10.33
N GLU A 273 14.20 -11.90 11.15
CA GLU A 273 14.38 -12.04 12.60
C GLU A 273 13.15 -12.66 13.26
N THR A 274 11.96 -12.17 12.90
CA THR A 274 10.68 -12.65 13.47
C THR A 274 10.41 -14.11 13.10
N LEU A 275 10.77 -14.53 11.89
CA LEU A 275 10.64 -15.92 11.42
C LEU A 275 11.75 -16.84 11.92
N GLY A 276 12.75 -16.30 12.62
CA GLY A 276 13.92 -17.05 13.08
C GLY A 276 14.79 -17.57 11.93
N THR A 277 14.98 -16.74 10.91
CA THR A 277 15.89 -16.99 9.79
C THR A 277 16.90 -15.85 9.62
N ASP A 278 18.03 -16.12 8.97
CA ASP A 278 19.15 -15.21 8.75
C ASP A 278 19.31 -14.79 7.26
N SER A 279 18.39 -15.22 6.39
CA SER A 279 18.49 -14.98 4.95
C SER A 279 17.14 -14.86 4.27
N VAL A 280 17.14 -14.22 3.10
CA VAL A 280 15.95 -14.10 2.25
C VAL A 280 15.45 -15.48 1.82
N THR A 281 16.37 -16.40 1.49
CA THR A 281 16.04 -17.80 1.17
C THR A 281 15.27 -18.48 2.31
N GLY A 282 15.63 -18.23 3.56
CA GLY A 282 14.86 -18.81 4.67
C GLY A 282 13.46 -18.22 4.83
N ILE A 283 13.18 -17.00 4.34
CA ILE A 283 11.79 -16.52 4.21
C ILE A 283 11.03 -17.37 3.18
N PHE A 284 11.63 -17.67 2.03
CA PHE A 284 11.03 -18.57 1.04
C PHE A 284 10.73 -19.95 1.62
N ASP A 285 11.67 -20.53 2.36
CA ASP A 285 11.50 -21.85 2.98
C ASP A 285 10.41 -21.85 4.06
N ARG A 286 10.29 -20.76 4.83
CA ARG A 286 9.30 -20.63 5.90
C ARG A 286 7.90 -20.33 5.40
N LEU A 287 7.76 -19.52 4.36
CA LEU A 287 6.47 -19.00 3.90
C LEU A 287 5.99 -19.60 2.58
N GLY A 288 6.82 -20.35 1.87
CA GLY A 288 6.49 -20.84 0.53
C GLY A 288 6.23 -19.73 -0.49
N THR A 289 6.80 -18.54 -0.28
CA THR A 289 6.49 -17.34 -1.07
C THR A 289 6.94 -17.48 -2.52
N ARG A 290 6.22 -16.85 -3.46
CA ARG A 290 6.52 -16.86 -4.91
C ARG A 290 7.59 -15.84 -5.27
N PHE A 291 7.54 -14.68 -4.64
CA PHE A 291 8.55 -13.64 -4.80
C PHE A 291 8.65 -12.78 -3.54
N ILE A 292 9.79 -12.11 -3.41
CA ILE A 292 10.04 -11.06 -2.42
C ILE A 292 10.56 -9.83 -3.18
N LEU A 293 9.90 -8.70 -3.01
CA LEU A 293 10.40 -7.40 -3.45
C LEU A 293 11.01 -6.66 -2.26
N GLU A 294 12.33 -6.46 -2.28
CA GLU A 294 13.08 -5.67 -1.28
C GLU A 294 13.41 -4.29 -1.89
N THR A 295 12.92 -3.22 -1.29
CA THR A 295 13.25 -1.84 -1.71
C THR A 295 14.26 -1.21 -0.75
N ASN A 296 15.12 -0.33 -1.25
CA ASN A 296 16.17 0.30 -0.44
C ASN A 296 16.28 1.81 -0.72
N GLY A 297 15.12 2.46 -0.89
CA GLY A 297 15.02 3.88 -1.17
C GLY A 297 15.87 4.31 -2.36
N GLN A 298 16.77 5.28 -2.14
CA GLN A 298 17.64 5.81 -3.20
C GLN A 298 18.75 4.83 -3.64
N GLN A 299 18.94 3.71 -2.94
CA GLN A 299 19.89 2.67 -3.32
C GLN A 299 19.27 1.64 -4.29
N GLY A 300 18.00 1.79 -4.66
CA GLY A 300 17.32 0.93 -5.62
C GLY A 300 16.55 -0.22 -4.96
N ALA A 301 16.57 -1.40 -5.57
CA ALA A 301 15.74 -2.54 -5.16
C ALA A 301 16.34 -3.89 -5.57
N GLN A 302 15.87 -4.95 -4.91
CA GLN A 302 16.11 -6.34 -5.25
C GLN A 302 14.77 -7.08 -5.42
N LEU A 303 14.72 -7.96 -6.42
CA LEU A 303 13.58 -8.84 -6.69
C LEU A 303 14.06 -10.27 -6.61
N HIS A 304 13.54 -10.99 -5.62
CA HIS A 304 13.83 -12.40 -5.40
C HIS A 304 12.67 -13.24 -5.92
N LEU A 305 12.94 -14.24 -6.76
CA LEU A 305 11.94 -15.13 -7.34
C LEU A 305 12.20 -16.57 -6.91
N ALA A 306 11.14 -17.27 -6.50
CA ALA A 306 11.18 -18.72 -6.31
C ALA A 306 11.44 -19.41 -7.66
N HIS A 307 12.41 -20.32 -7.69
CA HIS A 307 12.80 -21.06 -8.88
C HIS A 307 13.10 -22.52 -8.54
N THR A 308 13.05 -23.42 -9.53
CA THR A 308 13.40 -24.83 -9.32
C THR A 308 14.85 -24.92 -8.88
N GLY A 309 15.07 -25.36 -7.63
CA GLY A 309 16.41 -25.49 -7.07
C GLY A 309 16.93 -24.25 -6.32
N GLY A 310 16.11 -23.22 -6.09
CA GLY A 310 16.47 -22.14 -5.17
C GLY A 310 15.74 -20.81 -5.41
N VAL A 311 16.46 -19.71 -5.13
CA VAL A 311 15.97 -18.34 -5.27
C VAL A 311 16.88 -17.61 -6.26
N LEU A 312 16.28 -16.97 -7.27
CA LEU A 312 16.99 -16.06 -8.18
C LEU A 312 16.80 -14.62 -7.72
N THR A 313 17.88 -13.84 -7.73
CA THR A 313 17.87 -12.43 -7.33
C THR A 313 18.23 -11.53 -8.50
N PHE A 314 17.38 -10.56 -8.77
CA PHE A 314 17.63 -9.47 -9.71
C PHE A 314 17.82 -8.18 -8.91
N GLU A 315 18.87 -7.44 -9.21
CA GLU A 315 19.22 -6.20 -8.51
C GLU A 315 19.16 -5.01 -9.46
N TYR A 316 18.67 -3.89 -8.95
CA TYR A 316 18.67 -2.63 -9.68
C TYR A 316 19.13 -1.51 -8.77
N GLN A 317 20.19 -0.82 -9.18
CA GLN A 317 20.69 0.39 -8.52
C GLN A 317 20.04 1.61 -9.17
N LEU A 318 19.42 2.46 -8.34
CA LEU A 318 18.73 3.65 -8.83
C LEU A 318 19.75 4.68 -9.34
N PRO A 319 19.69 5.11 -10.61
CA PRO A 319 20.59 6.16 -11.09
C PRO A 319 20.19 7.53 -10.53
N ASP A 320 21.15 8.44 -10.38
CA ASP A 320 20.91 9.81 -9.87
C ASP A 320 19.80 10.56 -10.63
N THR A 321 19.63 10.26 -11.92
CA THR A 321 18.61 10.86 -12.78
C THR A 321 17.18 10.46 -12.40
N GLU A 322 17.02 9.36 -11.69
CA GLU A 322 15.73 8.81 -11.23
C GLU A 322 15.50 9.09 -9.73
N ILE A 323 16.38 9.84 -9.06
CA ILE A 323 16.16 10.27 -7.67
C ILE A 323 15.22 11.48 -7.64
N TYR A 324 14.00 11.26 -7.18
CA TYR A 324 13.03 12.32 -6.91
C TYR A 324 13.24 12.92 -5.52
N ARG A 325 13.34 14.25 -5.42
CA ARG A 325 13.65 14.98 -4.17
C ARG A 325 12.44 15.68 -3.53
N GLY A 326 11.24 15.55 -4.09
CA GLY A 326 10.00 16.11 -3.54
C GLY A 326 9.27 15.13 -2.62
N ASP A 327 7.93 15.24 -2.57
CA ASP A 327 7.07 14.31 -1.84
C ASP A 327 7.13 12.89 -2.44
N ASN A 328 7.71 11.94 -1.70
CA ASN A 328 7.84 10.54 -2.08
C ASN A 328 6.69 9.65 -1.58
N THR A 329 5.60 10.22 -1.08
CA THR A 329 4.45 9.46 -0.59
C THR A 329 3.88 8.56 -1.68
N ASN A 330 3.58 7.32 -1.32
CA ASN A 330 3.15 6.23 -2.22
C ASN A 330 4.21 5.74 -3.23
N ALA A 331 5.48 6.15 -3.13
CA ALA A 331 6.52 5.65 -4.03
C ALA A 331 6.65 4.11 -3.97
N GLY A 332 6.62 3.53 -2.77
CA GLY A 332 6.66 2.07 -2.56
C GLY A 332 5.47 1.36 -3.19
N ASP A 333 4.26 1.86 -2.96
CA ASP A 333 3.00 1.29 -3.48
C ASP A 333 2.97 1.26 -5.01
N VAL A 334 3.37 2.37 -5.64
CA VAL A 334 3.43 2.49 -7.09
C VAL A 334 4.54 1.61 -7.68
N PHE A 335 5.68 1.52 -7.00
CA PHE A 335 6.77 0.64 -7.41
C PHE A 335 6.40 -0.84 -7.31
N LEU A 336 5.69 -1.24 -6.24
CA LEU A 336 5.14 -2.57 -6.10
C LEU A 336 4.13 -2.88 -7.22
N ALA A 337 3.20 -1.97 -7.49
CA ALA A 337 2.24 -2.12 -8.57
C ALA A 337 2.93 -2.34 -9.93
N ALA A 338 3.98 -1.56 -10.23
CA ALA A 338 4.70 -1.64 -11.49
C ALA A 338 5.55 -2.92 -11.60
N THR A 339 6.16 -3.34 -10.49
CA THR A 339 6.89 -4.61 -10.39
C THR A 339 5.95 -5.79 -10.62
N LEU A 340 4.79 -5.80 -9.96
CA LEU A 340 3.80 -6.86 -10.10
C LEU A 340 3.19 -6.91 -11.52
N ASN A 341 2.98 -5.74 -12.15
CA ASN A 341 2.60 -5.68 -13.56
C ASN A 341 3.64 -6.36 -14.48
N GLY A 342 4.94 -6.10 -14.22
CA GLY A 342 6.04 -6.77 -14.91
C GLY A 342 6.01 -8.29 -14.72
N LEU A 343 5.86 -8.75 -13.48
CA LEU A 343 5.79 -10.17 -13.14
C LEU A 343 4.60 -10.89 -13.79
N LEU A 344 3.41 -10.28 -13.77
CA LEU A 344 2.23 -10.86 -14.44
C LEU A 344 2.41 -10.96 -15.96
N SER A 345 3.20 -10.05 -16.54
CA SER A 345 3.54 -10.07 -17.97
C SER A 345 4.57 -11.15 -18.33
N LEU A 346 5.26 -11.74 -17.35
CA LEU A 346 6.23 -12.83 -17.59
C LEU A 346 5.59 -14.18 -17.86
N ASN A 347 4.27 -14.33 -17.67
CA ASN A 347 3.60 -15.62 -17.83
C ASN A 347 3.86 -16.23 -19.22
N GLY A 348 4.63 -17.33 -19.25
CA GLY A 348 5.03 -18.01 -20.48
C GLY A 348 6.30 -17.45 -21.16
N SER A 349 6.95 -16.46 -20.55
CA SER A 349 8.26 -15.93 -20.96
C SER A 349 9.39 -16.58 -20.15
N GLY A 350 10.62 -16.53 -20.69
CA GLY A 350 11.81 -16.96 -19.94
C GLY A 350 12.10 -16.05 -18.75
N ILE A 351 12.57 -16.64 -17.65
CA ILE A 351 12.84 -15.92 -16.39
C ILE A 351 13.86 -14.77 -16.53
N ASP A 352 14.73 -14.82 -17.54
CA ASP A 352 15.69 -13.74 -17.87
C ASP A 352 14.99 -12.40 -18.16
N ALA A 353 13.75 -12.43 -18.65
CA ALA A 353 12.96 -11.21 -18.87
C ALA A 353 12.59 -10.49 -17.57
N ALA A 354 12.78 -11.12 -16.40
CA ALA A 354 12.62 -10.47 -15.10
C ALA A 354 13.67 -9.36 -14.85
N ALA A 355 14.83 -9.40 -15.52
CA ALA A 355 15.88 -8.39 -15.38
C ALA A 355 15.40 -6.97 -15.73
N ASP A 356 14.42 -6.84 -16.62
CA ASP A 356 13.87 -5.54 -17.06
C ASP A 356 12.75 -5.01 -16.17
N ILE A 357 12.27 -5.79 -15.19
CA ILE A 357 11.12 -5.40 -14.35
C ILE A 357 11.48 -4.20 -13.46
N LEU A 358 12.56 -4.29 -12.69
CA LEU A 358 12.94 -3.26 -11.73
C LEU A 358 13.29 -1.91 -12.41
N PRO A 359 14.07 -1.85 -13.51
CA PRO A 359 14.29 -0.59 -14.23
C PRO A 359 13.00 0.06 -14.74
N ARG A 360 12.04 -0.75 -15.24
CA ARG A 360 10.75 -0.24 -15.74
C ARG A 360 9.87 0.26 -14.60
N ALA A 361 9.82 -0.47 -13.50
CA ALA A 361 9.10 -0.05 -12.29
C ALA A 361 9.65 1.26 -11.74
N SER A 362 10.97 1.40 -11.71
CA SER A 362 11.65 2.63 -11.28
C SER A 362 11.23 3.85 -12.09
N ARG A 363 11.32 3.77 -13.43
CA ARG A 363 10.91 4.86 -14.32
C ARG A 363 9.45 5.24 -14.18
N TYR A 364 8.55 4.25 -14.08
CA TYR A 364 7.13 4.51 -13.87
C TYR A 364 6.87 5.24 -12.54
N THR A 365 7.51 4.79 -11.45
CA THR A 365 7.41 5.46 -10.16
C THR A 365 7.97 6.88 -10.19
N TYR A 366 9.11 7.09 -10.86
CA TYR A 366 9.69 8.43 -11.03
C TYR A 366 8.75 9.39 -11.78
N ASP A 367 8.16 8.94 -12.89
CA ASP A 367 7.20 9.73 -13.68
C ASP A 367 5.93 10.05 -12.87
N PHE A 368 5.45 9.09 -12.07
CA PHE A 368 4.37 9.31 -11.12
C PHE A 368 4.71 10.41 -10.10
N LEU A 369 5.86 10.31 -9.44
CA LEU A 369 6.28 11.28 -8.43
C LEU A 369 6.47 12.68 -9.02
N ARG A 370 7.01 12.76 -10.26
CA ARG A 370 7.13 14.02 -10.98
C ARG A 370 5.78 14.66 -11.27
N THR A 371 4.81 13.90 -11.75
CA THR A 371 3.47 14.40 -12.08
C THR A 371 2.71 14.83 -10.83
N ARG A 372 2.93 14.13 -9.71
CA ARG A 372 2.30 14.44 -8.43
C ARG A 372 2.86 15.70 -7.79
N GLY A 373 4.17 15.93 -7.89
CA GLY A 373 4.81 17.09 -7.26
C GLY A 373 4.87 18.36 -8.10
N THR A 374 4.20 18.38 -9.25
CA THR A 374 3.90 19.57 -10.06
C THR A 374 2.45 19.97 -9.86
#